data_AF-A0A1X1TV18-F1
#
_entry.id   AF-A0A1X1TV18-F1
#
_cell.length_a   1.000
_cell.length_b   1.000
_cell.length_c   1.000
_cell.angle_alpha   90.00
_cell.angle_beta   90.00
_cell.angle_gamma   90.00
#
_symmetry.space_group_name_H-M   'P 1'
#
loop_
_entity.id
_entity.type
_entity.pdbx_description
1 polymer ?
#
loop_
_entity_poly.entity_id
_entity_poly.type
_entity_poly.pdbx_seq_one_letter_code
_entity_poly.pdbx_strand_id
1 'polypeptide(L)'
;MSKAPFLSRAAFARLTTPTARALLRVGLTPDAVTILGTVVAVAGALTLFPMGKLFVGTLVVWFFVLFDMVDGAMARERGGGTRFGAVLDATCDRVSDGAVFCGLLWWIVFGLHDKPLAAATLICLVTSQVISYIKARAEASGLRGDGGLIERPERLIIVLVGAGVSDFPFVAWPPALPVAMWVLAVASVVTCVQRLHAVRTSPGAAEPLPPNPGSETGTP
;
A
#
# COMPACT_ATOMS: atom_id res chain seq x y z
N MET A 1 -2.74 -10.58 -18.16
CA MET A 1 -1.80 -11.71 -17.96
C MET A 1 -0.42 -11.14 -17.73
N SER A 2 0.12 -11.22 -16.51
CA SER A 2 1.44 -10.65 -16.17
C SER A 2 2.58 -11.51 -16.74
N LYS A 3 3.55 -10.87 -17.39
CA LYS A 3 4.71 -11.48 -18.09
C LYS A 3 5.95 -11.57 -17.19
N ALA A 4 5.88 -12.31 -16.08
CA ALA A 4 7.06 -12.64 -15.28
C ALA A 4 6.92 -14.05 -14.65
N PRO A 5 7.54 -15.11 -15.20
CA PRO A 5 7.37 -16.48 -14.73
C PRO A 5 8.00 -16.78 -13.36
N PHE A 6 8.85 -15.89 -12.83
CA PHE A 6 9.44 -16.00 -11.49
C PHE A 6 8.47 -15.62 -10.35
N LEU A 7 7.36 -14.95 -10.68
CA LEU A 7 6.28 -14.53 -9.78
C LEU A 7 5.00 -15.36 -10.01
N SER A 8 5.14 -16.63 -10.36
CA SER A 8 3.97 -17.50 -10.47
C SER A 8 3.32 -17.68 -9.09
N ARG A 9 1.98 -17.65 -9.02
CA ARG A 9 1.21 -17.96 -7.80
C ARG A 9 1.67 -19.27 -7.14
N ALA A 10 2.18 -20.21 -7.93
CA ALA A 10 2.72 -21.49 -7.48
C ALA A 10 4.07 -21.36 -6.74
N ALA A 11 5.00 -20.53 -7.24
CA ALA A 11 6.26 -20.25 -6.53
C ALA A 11 6.01 -19.52 -5.21
N PHE A 12 5.07 -18.57 -5.23
CA PHE A 12 4.65 -17.85 -4.03
C PHE A 12 4.03 -18.77 -2.99
N ALA A 13 3.09 -19.63 -3.41
CA ALA A 13 2.48 -20.63 -2.53
C ALA A 13 3.51 -21.59 -1.92
N ARG A 14 4.49 -22.06 -2.71
CA ARG A 14 5.56 -22.93 -2.18
C ARG A 14 6.40 -22.27 -1.10
N LEU A 15 6.62 -20.96 -1.17
CA LEU A 15 7.38 -20.22 -0.17
C LEU A 15 6.54 -19.90 1.08
N THR A 16 5.29 -19.48 0.90
CA THR A 16 4.44 -19.01 2.00
C THR A 16 3.73 -20.13 2.76
N THR A 17 3.38 -21.24 2.10
CA THR A 17 2.60 -22.34 2.72
C THR A 17 3.32 -23.00 3.91
N PRO A 18 4.64 -23.29 3.87
CA PRO A 18 5.33 -23.86 5.02
C PRO A 18 5.29 -22.93 6.24
N THR A 19 5.55 -21.64 6.01
CA THR A 19 5.52 -20.59 7.05
C THR A 19 4.11 -20.43 7.61
N ALA A 20 3.09 -20.37 6.74
CA ALA A 20 1.69 -20.29 7.15
C ALA A 20 1.29 -21.48 8.04
N ARG A 21 1.65 -22.72 7.65
CA ARG A 21 1.40 -23.92 8.46
C ARG A 21 2.14 -23.92 9.80
N ALA A 22 3.34 -23.35 9.85
CA ALA A 22 4.09 -23.23 11.10
C ALA A 22 3.41 -22.24 12.05
N LEU A 23 3.05 -21.05 11.56
CA LEU A 23 2.36 -20.02 12.36
C LEU A 23 1.00 -20.52 12.86
N LEU A 24 0.25 -21.23 12.02
CA LEU A 24 -1.01 -21.87 12.39
C LEU A 24 -0.83 -22.93 13.49
N ARG A 25 0.24 -23.72 13.44
CA ARG A 25 0.56 -24.73 14.48
C ARG A 25 0.92 -24.11 15.82
N VAL A 26 1.52 -22.92 15.82
CA VAL A 26 1.82 -22.14 17.04
C VAL A 26 0.56 -21.45 17.60
N GLY A 27 -0.59 -21.54 16.92
CA GLY A 27 -1.87 -21.02 17.38
C GLY A 27 -2.19 -19.60 16.90
N LEU A 28 -1.36 -19.00 16.05
CA LEU A 28 -1.62 -17.67 15.49
C LEU A 28 -2.79 -17.70 14.51
N THR A 29 -3.56 -16.62 14.48
CA THR A 29 -4.63 -16.39 13.50
C THR A 29 -4.11 -15.49 12.36
N PRO A 30 -4.72 -15.55 11.16
CA PRO A 30 -4.39 -14.62 10.07
C PRO A 30 -4.44 -13.16 10.52
N ASP A 31 -5.56 -12.75 11.12
CA ASP A 31 -5.78 -11.38 11.60
C ASP A 31 -4.71 -10.92 12.61
N ALA A 32 -4.27 -11.80 13.51
CA ALA A 32 -3.20 -11.48 14.47
C ALA A 32 -1.85 -11.25 13.78
N VAL A 33 -1.58 -12.01 12.71
CA VAL A 33 -0.36 -11.86 11.89
C VAL A 33 -0.40 -10.55 11.11
N THR A 34 -1.53 -10.20 10.51
CA THR A 34 -1.76 -8.90 9.83
C THR A 34 -1.48 -7.73 10.77
N ILE A 35 -2.08 -7.76 11.98
CA ILE A 35 -1.90 -6.69 12.98
C ILE A 35 -0.44 -6.60 13.43
N LEU A 36 0.19 -7.72 13.77
CA LEU A 36 1.58 -7.73 14.22
C LEU A 36 2.53 -7.23 13.12
N GLY A 37 2.35 -7.71 11.89
CA GLY A 37 3.14 -7.27 10.75
C GLY A 37 3.01 -5.77 10.51
N THR A 38 1.79 -5.26 10.57
CA THR A 38 1.51 -3.81 10.45
C THR A 38 2.16 -3.01 11.56
N VAL A 39 2.03 -3.43 12.82
CA VAL A 39 2.61 -2.72 13.97
C VAL A 39 4.13 -2.63 13.83
N VAL A 40 4.80 -3.72 13.44
CA VAL A 40 6.26 -3.70 13.27
C VAL A 40 6.68 -2.88 12.05
N ALA A 41 5.95 -2.95 10.94
CA ALA A 41 6.22 -2.11 9.77
C ALA A 41 6.08 -0.62 10.10
N VAL A 42 5.01 -0.23 10.81
CA VAL A 42 4.77 1.14 11.27
C VAL A 42 5.85 1.59 12.24
N ALA A 43 6.19 0.77 13.24
CA ALA A 43 7.23 1.08 14.21
C ALA A 43 8.59 1.25 13.52
N GLY A 44 8.94 0.36 12.59
CA GLY A 44 10.17 0.46 11.80
C GLY A 44 10.20 1.74 10.96
N ALA A 45 9.12 2.04 10.23
CA ALA A 45 9.02 3.22 9.40
C ALA A 45 9.12 4.53 10.22
N LEU A 46 8.40 4.63 11.33
CA LEU A 46 8.33 5.84 12.15
C LEU A 46 9.48 6.01 13.14
N THR A 47 10.39 5.03 13.23
CA THR A 47 11.61 5.17 14.05
C THR A 47 12.86 5.28 13.18
N LEU A 48 13.04 4.36 12.23
CA LEU A 48 14.28 4.26 11.46
C LEU A 48 14.37 5.33 10.37
N PHE A 49 13.28 5.62 9.65
CA PHE A 49 13.30 6.66 8.63
C PHE A 49 13.56 8.05 9.23
N PRO A 50 12.86 8.51 10.28
CA PRO A 50 13.15 9.79 10.93
C PRO A 50 14.59 9.97 11.41
N MET A 51 15.26 8.88 11.79
CA MET A 51 16.67 8.88 12.22
C MET A 51 17.67 8.87 11.05
N GLY A 52 17.19 8.88 9.80
CA GLY A 52 18.03 8.79 8.60
C GLY A 52 18.56 7.40 8.29
N LYS A 53 18.12 6.36 9.01
CA LYS A 53 18.54 4.95 8.79
C LYS A 53 17.69 4.30 7.69
N LEU A 54 17.74 4.88 6.49
CA LEU A 54 16.82 4.53 5.41
C LEU A 54 17.01 3.11 4.89
N PHE A 55 18.25 2.60 4.84
CA PHE A 55 18.51 1.23 4.39
C PHE A 55 17.96 0.20 5.38
N VAL A 56 18.22 0.37 6.68
CA VAL A 56 17.72 -0.55 7.71
C VAL A 56 16.19 -0.44 7.81
N GLY A 57 15.64 0.77 7.77
CA GLY A 57 14.18 0.98 7.74
C GLY A 57 13.52 0.29 6.55
N THR A 58 14.16 0.36 5.39
CA THR A 58 13.73 -0.32 4.15
C THR A 58 13.66 -1.82 4.35
N LEU A 59 14.71 -2.45 4.90
CA LEU A 59 14.74 -3.90 5.12
C LEU A 59 13.66 -4.36 6.10
N VAL A 60 13.45 -3.62 7.19
CA VAL A 60 12.42 -3.92 8.18
C VAL A 60 11.03 -3.85 7.55
N VAL A 61 10.70 -2.73 6.90
CA VAL A 61 9.38 -2.55 6.27
C VAL A 61 9.17 -3.60 5.18
N TRP A 62 10.15 -3.83 4.32
CA TRP A 62 10.06 -4.80 3.23
C TRP A 62 9.78 -6.22 3.76
N PHE A 63 10.49 -6.63 4.81
CA PHE A 63 10.28 -7.94 5.44
C PHE A 63 8.84 -8.10 5.95
N PHE A 64 8.30 -7.09 6.63
CA PHE A 64 6.95 -7.18 7.20
C PHE A 64 5.82 -6.99 6.19
N VAL A 65 6.04 -6.26 5.11
CA VAL A 65 5.09 -6.22 3.96
C VAL A 65 5.02 -7.59 3.28
N LEU A 66 6.15 -8.28 3.11
CA LEU A 66 6.15 -9.66 2.59
C LEU A 66 5.52 -10.64 3.58
N PHE A 67 5.71 -10.40 4.88
CA PHE A 67 5.13 -11.22 5.94
C PHE A 67 3.60 -11.07 5.99
N ASP A 68 3.07 -9.89 5.67
CA ASP A 68 1.64 -9.64 5.57
C ASP A 68 0.99 -10.63 4.59
N MET A 69 1.60 -10.86 3.42
CA MET A 69 1.11 -11.81 2.42
C MET A 69 1.01 -13.28 2.91
N VAL A 70 1.62 -13.61 4.06
CA VAL A 70 1.51 -14.93 4.71
C VAL A 70 0.12 -15.09 5.34
N ASP A 71 -0.56 -14.03 5.76
CA ASP A 71 -1.89 -14.07 6.35
C ASP A 71 -2.94 -14.69 5.38
N GLY A 72 -2.87 -14.34 4.10
CA GLY A 72 -3.73 -14.83 3.05
C GLY A 72 -3.41 -16.28 2.72
N ALA A 73 -2.16 -16.71 2.89
CA ALA A 73 -1.80 -18.12 2.85
C ALA A 73 -2.37 -18.87 4.07
N MET A 74 -2.29 -18.29 5.27
CA MET A 74 -2.88 -18.87 6.48
C MET A 74 -4.40 -19.01 6.38
N ALA A 75 -5.09 -18.00 5.83
CA ALA A 75 -6.52 -18.03 5.59
C ALA A 75 -6.90 -19.16 4.61
N ARG A 76 -6.13 -19.35 3.53
CA ARG A 76 -6.35 -20.45 2.59
C ARG A 76 -6.14 -21.83 3.23
N GLU A 77 -5.09 -22.00 4.05
CA GLU A 77 -4.83 -23.27 4.75
C GLU A 77 -5.88 -23.58 5.82
N ARG A 78 -6.58 -22.57 6.36
CA ARG A 78 -7.72 -22.74 7.29
C ARG A 78 -9.06 -23.03 6.59
N GLY A 79 -9.08 -23.17 5.26
CA GLY A 79 -10.30 -23.42 4.50
C GLY A 79 -11.06 -22.15 4.07
N GLY A 80 -10.49 -20.96 4.28
CA GLY A 80 -11.05 -19.69 3.85
C GLY A 80 -10.75 -18.52 4.79
N GLY A 81 -10.81 -17.29 4.26
CA GLY A 81 -10.73 -16.05 5.03
C GLY A 81 -12.12 -15.50 5.40
N THR A 82 -12.15 -14.44 6.22
CA THR A 82 -13.40 -13.74 6.59
C THR A 82 -13.51 -12.41 5.87
N ARG A 83 -14.75 -11.89 5.71
CA ARG A 83 -14.96 -10.52 5.17
C ARG A 83 -14.31 -9.46 6.07
N PHE A 84 -14.33 -9.68 7.38
CA PHE A 84 -13.64 -8.82 8.34
C PHE A 84 -12.13 -8.80 8.11
N GLY A 85 -11.50 -9.97 7.99
CA GLY A 85 -10.06 -10.09 7.74
C GLY A 85 -9.62 -9.37 6.46
N ALA A 86 -10.43 -9.45 5.40
CA ALA A 86 -10.15 -8.71 4.16
C ALA A 86 -10.22 -7.18 4.34
N VAL A 87 -11.13 -6.67 5.17
CA VAL A 87 -11.21 -5.24 5.51
C VAL A 87 -10.06 -4.83 6.44
N LEU A 88 -9.69 -5.69 7.39
CA LEU A 88 -8.57 -5.49 8.30
C LEU A 88 -7.26 -5.37 7.52
N ASP A 89 -6.94 -6.34 6.67
CA ASP A 89 -5.78 -6.34 5.76
C ASP A 89 -5.72 -5.07 4.92
N ALA A 90 -6.81 -4.75 4.21
CA ALA A 90 -6.87 -3.55 3.39
C ALA A 90 -6.69 -2.24 4.20
N THR A 91 -7.08 -2.21 5.48
CA THR A 91 -6.90 -1.05 6.37
C THR A 91 -5.47 -0.98 6.89
N CYS A 92 -4.91 -2.11 7.32
CA CYS A 92 -3.53 -2.27 7.75
C CYS A 92 -2.54 -1.83 6.66
N ASP A 93 -2.80 -2.21 5.41
CA ASP A 93 -2.08 -1.74 4.24
C ASP A 93 -2.02 -0.20 4.14
N ARG A 94 -3.15 0.48 4.40
CA ARG A 94 -3.22 1.94 4.31
C ARG A 94 -2.46 2.62 5.44
N VAL A 95 -2.55 2.06 6.64
CA VAL A 95 -1.80 2.53 7.82
C VAL A 95 -0.31 2.36 7.59
N SER A 96 0.13 1.21 7.07
CA SER A 96 1.53 0.92 6.76
C SER A 96 2.07 1.85 5.66
N ASP A 97 1.37 2.00 4.53
CA ASP A 97 1.74 2.94 3.46
C ASP A 97 1.86 4.37 4.00
N GLY A 98 0.90 4.79 4.84
CA GLY A 98 0.91 6.10 5.48
C GLY A 98 2.13 6.30 6.38
N ALA A 99 2.45 5.31 7.22
CA ALA A 99 3.61 5.35 8.11
C ALA A 99 4.94 5.44 7.34
N VAL A 100 5.08 4.70 6.23
CA VAL A 100 6.27 4.77 5.36
C VAL A 100 6.49 6.18 4.84
N PHE A 101 5.46 6.79 4.23
CA PHE A 101 5.59 8.14 3.69
C PHE A 101 5.75 9.19 4.79
N CYS A 102 5.10 9.05 5.95
CA CYS A 102 5.29 9.95 7.08
C CYS A 102 6.72 9.89 7.65
N GLY A 103 7.29 8.70 7.81
CA GLY A 103 8.66 8.53 8.29
C GLY A 103 9.69 9.11 7.32
N LEU A 104 9.51 8.87 6.02
CA LEU A 104 10.36 9.46 4.98
C LEU A 104 10.21 10.98 4.91
N LEU A 105 8.98 11.49 4.96
CA LEU A 105 8.70 12.93 4.97
C LEU A 105 9.39 13.62 6.14
N TRP A 106 9.34 13.02 7.34
CA TRP A 106 10.03 13.55 8.51
C TRP A 106 11.53 13.73 8.25
N TRP A 107 12.18 12.69 7.74
CA TRP A 107 13.60 12.75 7.40
C TRP A 107 13.89 13.80 6.32
N ILE A 108 13.06 13.87 5.29
CA ILE A 108 13.24 14.82 4.19
C ILE A 108 13.10 16.28 4.68
N VAL A 109 12.14 16.56 5.57
CA VAL A 109 11.88 17.91 6.08
C VAL A 109 12.92 18.33 7.12
N PHE A 110 13.20 17.46 8.09
CA PHE A 110 14.01 17.81 9.27
C PHE A 110 15.47 17.35 9.19
N GLY A 111 15.77 16.35 8.38
CA GLY A 111 17.14 15.87 8.13
C GLY A 111 17.75 16.48 6.87
N LEU A 112 17.06 16.39 5.72
CA LEU A 112 17.58 16.88 4.43
C LEU A 112 17.25 18.36 4.15
N HIS A 113 16.20 18.90 4.78
CA HIS A 113 15.68 20.25 4.53
C HIS A 113 15.30 20.54 3.07
N ASP A 114 14.88 19.51 2.33
CA ASP A 114 14.52 19.59 0.91
C ASP A 114 13.01 19.82 0.74
N LYS A 115 12.62 21.08 0.54
CA LYS A 115 11.20 21.48 0.38
C LYS A 115 10.55 20.91 -0.89
N PRO A 116 11.18 20.97 -2.09
CA PRO A 116 10.64 20.30 -3.27
C PRO A 116 10.39 18.81 -3.07
N LEU A 117 11.33 18.09 -2.47
CA LEU A 117 11.18 16.65 -2.21
C LEU A 117 10.09 16.38 -1.16
N ALA A 118 9.95 17.24 -0.15
CA ALA A 118 8.85 17.17 0.80
C ALA A 118 7.48 17.29 0.10
N ALA A 119 7.36 18.20 -0.88
CA ALA A 119 6.14 18.34 -1.68
C ALA A 119 5.85 17.07 -2.50
N ALA A 120 6.86 16.48 -3.15
CA ALA A 120 6.71 15.21 -3.86
C ALA A 120 6.26 14.07 -2.92
N THR A 121 6.82 14.03 -1.71
CA THR A 121 6.48 13.02 -0.70
C THR A 121 5.05 13.19 -0.19
N LEU A 122 4.58 14.43 0.00
CA LEU A 122 3.19 14.72 0.34
C LEU A 122 2.22 14.29 -0.78
N ILE A 123 2.59 14.51 -2.04
CA ILE A 123 1.82 14.01 -3.19
C ILE A 123 1.73 12.48 -3.14
N CYS A 124 2.85 11.78 -2.94
CA CYS A 124 2.86 10.33 -2.80
C CYS A 124 2.00 9.85 -1.63
N LEU A 125 2.10 10.49 -0.45
CA LEU A 125 1.31 10.15 0.72
C LEU A 125 -0.19 10.25 0.41
N VAL A 126 -0.67 11.39 -0.07
CA VAL A 126 -2.11 11.61 -0.34
C VAL A 126 -2.59 10.70 -1.47
N THR A 127 -1.87 10.64 -2.59
CA THR A 127 -2.28 9.82 -3.74
C THR A 127 -2.27 8.33 -3.40
N SER A 128 -1.38 7.85 -2.52
CA SER A 128 -1.36 6.44 -2.09
C SER A 128 -2.68 5.99 -1.45
N GLN A 129 -3.28 6.87 -0.64
CA GLN A 129 -4.55 6.67 0.03
C GLN A 129 -5.71 6.83 -0.95
N VAL A 130 -5.69 7.88 -1.76
CA VAL A 130 -6.76 8.18 -2.73
C VAL A 130 -6.88 7.11 -3.81
N ILE A 131 -5.77 6.60 -4.37
CA ILE A 131 -5.77 5.50 -5.35
C ILE A 131 -6.54 4.28 -4.82
N SER A 132 -6.28 3.94 -3.56
CA SER A 132 -6.90 2.80 -2.89
C SER A 132 -8.37 3.08 -2.56
N TYR A 133 -8.68 4.29 -2.11
CA TYR A 133 -10.03 4.74 -1.81
C TYR A 133 -10.93 4.75 -3.05
N ILE A 134 -10.44 5.22 -4.21
CA ILE A 134 -11.20 5.22 -5.47
C ILE A 134 -11.67 3.80 -5.78
N LYS A 135 -10.78 2.80 -5.68
CA LYS A 135 -11.13 1.41 -5.92
C LYS A 135 -12.18 0.90 -4.93
N ALA A 136 -11.94 1.07 -3.64
CA ALA A 136 -12.85 0.59 -2.60
C ALA A 136 -14.24 1.25 -2.71
N ARG A 137 -14.28 2.55 -3.01
CA ARG A 137 -15.54 3.30 -3.15
C ARG A 137 -16.27 2.92 -4.42
N ALA A 138 -15.57 2.69 -5.52
CA ALA A 138 -16.15 2.21 -6.77
C ALA A 138 -16.79 0.82 -6.57
N GLU A 139 -16.06 -0.12 -5.97
CA GLU A 139 -16.57 -1.48 -5.70
C GLU A 139 -17.78 -1.46 -4.77
N ALA A 140 -17.78 -0.60 -3.74
CA ALA A 140 -18.94 -0.38 -2.86
C ALA A 140 -20.17 0.21 -3.59
N SER A 141 -19.95 0.86 -4.73
CA SER A 141 -21.01 1.38 -5.61
C SER A 141 -21.34 0.42 -6.76
N GLY A 142 -20.77 -0.79 -6.79
CA GLY A 142 -20.98 -1.76 -7.89
C GLY A 142 -20.25 -1.38 -9.19
N LEU A 143 -19.33 -0.42 -9.14
CA LEU A 143 -18.53 0.04 -10.26
C LEU A 143 -17.11 -0.55 -10.22
N ARG A 144 -16.39 -0.44 -11.34
CA ARG A 144 -14.99 -0.85 -11.41
C ARG A 144 -14.06 0.32 -11.12
N GLY A 145 -13.04 0.08 -10.31
CA GLY A 145 -11.99 1.06 -10.00
C GLY A 145 -10.58 0.44 -10.03
N ASP A 146 -10.42 -0.66 -10.77
CA ASP A 146 -9.16 -1.40 -10.93
C ASP A 146 -8.23 -0.79 -11.99
N GLY A 147 -6.97 -1.26 -12.00
CA GLY A 147 -5.94 -0.83 -12.95
C GLY A 147 -5.15 0.41 -12.52
N GLY A 148 -4.52 1.03 -13.53
CA GLY A 148 -3.59 2.15 -13.40
C GLY A 148 -2.13 1.73 -13.56
N LEU A 149 -1.22 2.71 -13.65
CA LEU A 149 0.22 2.45 -13.85
C LEU A 149 0.90 1.85 -12.63
N ILE A 150 0.54 2.32 -11.43
CA ILE A 150 1.18 1.95 -10.18
C ILE A 150 0.12 1.46 -9.19
N GLU A 151 0.21 0.19 -8.80
CA GLU A 151 -0.53 -0.33 -7.67
C GLU A 151 0.34 -0.32 -6.41
N ARG A 152 -0.16 -0.93 -5.32
CA ARG A 152 0.56 -0.96 -4.05
C ARG A 152 1.93 -1.65 -4.15
N PRO A 153 2.07 -2.83 -4.78
CA PRO A 153 3.37 -3.49 -4.86
C PRO A 153 4.42 -2.63 -5.57
N GLU A 154 4.07 -2.04 -6.72
CA GLU A 154 5.00 -1.19 -7.48
C GLU A 154 5.36 0.08 -6.69
N ARG A 155 4.38 0.69 -5.99
CA ARG A 155 4.62 1.84 -5.13
C ARG A 155 5.64 1.55 -4.04
N LEU A 156 5.44 0.45 -3.30
CA LEU A 156 6.33 0.06 -2.21
C LEU A 156 7.72 -0.31 -2.75
N ILE A 157 7.80 -1.03 -3.87
CA ILE A 157 9.08 -1.31 -4.53
C ILE A 157 9.83 -0.02 -4.84
N ILE A 158 9.19 0.92 -5.53
CA ILE A 158 9.87 2.16 -5.98
C ILE A 158 10.38 2.96 -4.78
N VAL A 159 9.54 3.21 -3.78
CA VAL A 159 9.92 4.06 -2.64
C VAL A 159 10.96 3.38 -1.75
N LEU A 160 10.81 2.09 -1.48
CA LEU A 160 11.71 1.33 -0.61
C LEU A 160 13.07 1.08 -1.28
N VAL A 161 13.09 0.77 -2.58
CA VAL A 161 14.35 0.70 -3.34
C VAL A 161 15.02 2.07 -3.41
N GLY A 162 14.28 3.15 -3.68
CA GLY A 162 14.82 4.50 -3.69
C GLY A 162 15.46 4.89 -2.35
N ALA A 163 14.75 4.65 -1.24
CA ALA A 163 15.25 4.89 0.11
C ALA A 163 16.47 4.02 0.44
N GLY A 164 16.39 2.71 0.18
CA GLY A 164 17.47 1.77 0.47
C GLY A 164 18.74 2.04 -0.32
N VAL A 165 18.64 2.37 -1.62
CA VAL A 165 19.81 2.71 -2.45
C VAL A 165 20.41 4.06 -2.04
N SER A 166 19.58 5.01 -1.60
CA SER A 166 20.06 6.32 -1.14
C SER A 166 20.93 6.28 0.12
N ASP A 167 20.79 5.22 0.92
CA ASP A 167 21.49 5.00 2.19
C ASP A 167 22.22 3.65 2.19
N PHE A 168 22.53 3.10 1.01
CA PHE A 168 23.12 1.77 0.90
C PHE A 168 24.51 1.73 1.56
N PRO A 169 24.83 0.70 2.38
CA PRO A 169 26.12 0.60 3.03
C PRO A 169 27.26 0.63 2.01
N PHE A 170 28.31 1.38 2.31
CA PHE A 170 29.55 1.52 1.50
C PHE A 170 29.41 2.25 0.17
N VAL A 171 28.25 2.18 -0.51
CA VAL A 171 28.06 2.66 -1.90
C VAL A 171 26.71 3.36 -2.07
N ALA A 172 26.35 4.22 -1.12
CA ALA A 172 25.12 5.00 -1.16
C ALA A 172 25.05 5.88 -2.41
N TRP A 173 23.87 5.94 -3.05
CA TRP A 173 23.59 6.86 -4.14
C TRP A 173 22.43 7.79 -3.75
N PRO A 174 22.70 8.91 -3.04
CA PRO A 174 21.67 9.79 -2.50
C PRO A 174 20.58 10.25 -3.49
N PRO A 175 20.88 10.52 -4.78
CA PRO A 175 19.86 10.89 -5.76
C PRO A 175 18.78 9.82 -6.01
N ALA A 176 18.95 8.57 -5.57
CA ALA A 176 17.96 7.51 -5.72
C ALA A 176 16.62 7.85 -5.05
N LEU A 177 16.64 8.44 -3.85
CA LEU A 177 15.44 8.81 -3.10
C LEU A 177 14.61 9.89 -3.84
N PRO A 178 15.17 11.05 -4.25
CA PRO A 178 14.40 12.05 -4.98
C PRO A 178 13.92 11.55 -6.34
N VAL A 179 14.73 10.78 -7.07
CA VAL A 179 14.31 10.19 -8.36
C VAL A 179 13.11 9.27 -8.15
N ALA A 180 13.19 8.35 -7.20
CA ALA A 180 12.08 7.44 -6.88
C ALA A 180 10.82 8.20 -6.46
N MET A 181 10.95 9.20 -5.59
CA MET A 181 9.80 9.95 -5.08
C MET A 181 9.11 10.79 -6.17
N TRP A 182 9.86 11.45 -7.05
CA TRP A 182 9.28 12.22 -8.16
C TRP A 182 8.63 11.34 -9.22
N VAL A 183 9.29 10.23 -9.60
CA VAL A 183 8.70 9.23 -10.50
C VAL A 183 7.40 8.70 -9.91
N LEU A 184 7.41 8.36 -8.61
CA LEU A 184 6.24 7.84 -7.92
C LEU A 184 5.12 8.88 -7.81
N ALA A 185 5.45 10.15 -7.54
CA ALA A 185 4.48 11.23 -7.44
C ALA A 185 3.73 11.41 -8.77
N VAL A 186 4.46 11.52 -9.87
CA VAL A 186 3.87 11.66 -11.22
C VAL A 186 3.03 10.43 -11.57
N ALA A 187 3.60 9.23 -11.39
CA ALA A 187 2.91 7.99 -11.72
C ALA A 187 1.65 7.78 -10.87
N SER A 188 1.65 8.21 -9.61
CA SER A 188 0.49 8.12 -8.71
C SER A 188 -0.62 9.09 -9.11
N VAL A 189 -0.30 10.33 -9.49
CA VAL A 189 -1.29 11.27 -10.03
C VAL A 189 -1.92 10.73 -11.31
N VAL A 190 -1.11 10.20 -12.23
CA VAL A 190 -1.62 9.56 -13.46
C VAL A 190 -2.53 8.38 -13.12
N THR A 191 -2.15 7.55 -12.14
CA THR A 191 -2.96 6.42 -11.68
C THR A 191 -4.30 6.87 -11.10
N CYS A 192 -4.36 7.95 -10.31
CA CYS A 192 -5.62 8.52 -9.84
C CYS A 192 -6.56 8.87 -11.01
N VAL A 193 -6.04 9.55 -12.02
CA VAL A 193 -6.82 9.92 -13.22
C VAL A 193 -7.30 8.68 -13.97
N GLN A 194 -6.43 7.69 -14.15
CA GLN A 194 -6.78 6.43 -14.81
C GLN A 194 -7.90 5.68 -14.07
N ARG A 195 -7.84 5.62 -12.73
CA ARG A 195 -8.88 4.96 -11.93
C ARG A 195 -10.19 5.72 -11.98
N LEU A 196 -10.17 7.05 -11.88
CA LEU A 196 -11.38 7.85 -12.06
C LEU A 196 -11.98 7.69 -13.45
N HIS A 197 -11.14 7.60 -14.48
CA HIS A 197 -11.61 7.31 -15.83
C HIS A 197 -12.23 5.91 -15.92
N ALA A 198 -11.61 4.88 -15.33
CA ALA A 198 -12.16 3.53 -15.27
C ALA A 198 -13.55 3.51 -14.59
N VAL A 199 -13.70 4.23 -13.47
CA VAL A 199 -14.98 4.43 -12.79
C VAL A 199 -16.00 5.08 -13.72
N ARG A 200 -15.63 6.18 -14.40
CA ARG A 200 -16.51 6.89 -15.33
C ARG A 200 -16.96 6.02 -16.51
N THR A 201 -16.12 5.10 -16.97
CA THR A 201 -16.43 4.17 -18.06
C THR A 201 -17.12 2.88 -17.59
N SER A 202 -17.38 2.72 -16.29
CA SER A 202 -18.06 1.55 -15.77
C SER A 202 -19.55 1.55 -16.17
N PRO A 203 -20.13 0.38 -16.51
CA PRO A 203 -21.57 0.27 -16.73
C PRO A 203 -22.36 0.80 -15.52
N GLY A 204 -23.40 1.59 -15.77
CA GLY A 204 -24.23 2.20 -14.71
C GLY A 204 -23.66 3.46 -14.05
N ALA A 205 -22.41 3.88 -14.36
CA ALA A 205 -21.79 5.03 -13.70
C ALA A 205 -22.47 6.38 -14.01
N ALA A 206 -23.15 6.50 -15.14
CA ALA A 206 -23.85 7.72 -15.57
C ALA A 206 -25.36 7.66 -15.32
N GLU A 207 -25.87 6.58 -14.72
CA GLU A 207 -27.29 6.46 -14.40
C GLU A 207 -27.65 7.44 -13.28
N PRO A 208 -28.75 8.22 -13.41
CA PRO A 208 -29.20 9.12 -12.35
C PRO A 208 -29.50 8.33 -11.07
N LEU A 209 -29.01 8.83 -9.94
CA LEU A 209 -29.38 8.27 -8.64
C LEU A 209 -30.87 8.51 -8.39
N PRO A 210 -31.60 7.53 -7.83
CA PRO A 210 -32.98 7.75 -7.41
C PRO A 210 -33.05 8.90 -6.40
N PRO A 211 -34.12 9.72 -6.42
CA PRO A 211 -34.29 10.80 -5.46
C PRO A 211 -34.19 10.25 -4.03
N ASN A 212 -33.46 10.96 -3.17
CA ASN A 212 -33.25 10.55 -1.79
C ASN A 212 -34.61 10.58 -1.05
N PRO A 213 -35.11 9.48 -0.48
CA PRO A 213 -36.43 9.44 0.17
C PRO A 213 -36.57 10.36 1.40
N GLY A 214 -35.51 11.07 1.81
CA GLY A 214 -35.49 11.98 2.96
C GLY A 214 -35.61 13.48 2.65
N SER A 215 -35.82 13.91 1.40
CA SER A 215 -35.90 15.35 1.05
C SER A 215 -37.32 15.92 0.90
N GLU A 216 -38.38 15.20 1.30
CA GLU A 216 -39.77 15.67 1.19
C GLU A 216 -40.40 16.27 2.46
N THR A 217 -39.65 16.47 3.56
CA THR A 217 -40.18 17.21 4.73
C THR A 217 -39.76 18.66 4.71
N GLY A 218 -40.32 19.43 3.78
CA GLY A 218 -40.09 20.87 3.67
C GLY A 218 -41.09 21.55 2.76
N THR A 219 -42.39 21.40 3.05
CA THR A 219 -43.42 22.30 2.48
C THR A 219 -43.55 23.58 3.32
N PRO A 220 -43.85 24.71 2.67
CA PRO A 220 -43.61 26.09 3.13
C PRO A 220 -44.47 26.58 4.31
#